data_AF-A0A9E3EQK2-F1
#
_entry.id   AF-A0A9E3EQK2-F1
#
_cell.length_a   1.000
_cell.length_b   1.000
_cell.length_c   1.000
_cell.angle_alpha   90.00
_cell.angle_beta   90.00
_cell.angle_gamma   90.00
#
_symmetry.space_group_name_H-M   'P 1'
#
loop_
_entity.id
_entity.type
_entity.pdbx_description
1 polymer ?
#
loop_
_entity_poly.entity_id
_entity_poly.type
_entity_poly.pdbx_seq_one_letter_code
_entity_poly.pdbx_strand_id
1 'polypeptide(L)'
;ASQHHVRLGYQWSADVSAYIHEQWRGKGIGKALYTSLFALLRLQGFYNVYAGITLPNPASVALHESMGMCQLGVYQQVGYKQGAWYDVGWWQKSLQPHILEPMPPLDLESVQMLPEWEEALLYGLNFER
;
A
#
# COMPACT_ATOMS: atom_id res chain seq x y z
N ALA A 1 -4.35 -3.79 -4.15
CA ALA A 1 -3.95 -2.45 -4.60
C ALA A 1 -4.85 -2.03 -5.74
N SER A 2 -5.07 -0.73 -5.92
CA SER A 2 -5.85 -0.16 -7.03
C SER A 2 -5.11 1.02 -7.64
N GLN A 3 -5.55 1.47 -8.80
CA GLN A 3 -5.04 2.69 -9.43
C GLN A 3 -5.28 3.90 -8.50
N HIS A 4 -4.26 4.75 -8.31
CA HIS A 4 -4.37 5.95 -7.47
C HIS A 4 -5.24 7.05 -8.09
N HIS A 5 -5.09 7.29 -9.41
CA HIS A 5 -5.90 8.28 -10.13
C HIS A 5 -5.99 7.93 -11.62
N VAL A 6 -7.10 8.31 -12.27
CA VAL A 6 -7.43 7.91 -13.66
C VAL A 6 -6.53 8.53 -14.74
N ARG A 7 -5.85 9.63 -14.44
CA ARG A 7 -4.98 10.31 -15.41
C ARG A 7 -3.66 9.55 -15.56
N LEU A 8 -3.17 9.39 -16.80
CA LEU A 8 -1.95 8.64 -17.12
C LEU A 8 -0.71 9.11 -16.33
N GLY A 9 -0.61 10.38 -15.98
CA GLY A 9 0.49 10.91 -15.16
C GLY A 9 0.65 10.25 -13.79
N TYR A 10 -0.38 9.55 -13.29
CA TYR A 10 -0.35 8.85 -12.01
C TYR A 10 -0.18 7.33 -12.14
N GLN A 11 0.05 6.80 -13.35
CA GLN A 11 0.05 5.35 -13.59
C GLN A 11 1.09 4.58 -12.77
N TRP A 12 2.18 5.22 -12.31
CA TRP A 12 3.19 4.65 -11.42
C TRP A 12 2.84 4.71 -9.93
N SER A 13 1.62 5.11 -9.59
CA SER A 13 1.13 5.26 -8.23
C SER A 13 -0.07 4.36 -7.98
N ALA A 14 -0.07 3.67 -6.84
CA ALA A 14 -1.15 2.78 -6.45
C ALA A 14 -1.70 3.14 -5.07
N ASP A 15 -3.01 2.95 -4.90
CA ASP A 15 -3.63 2.93 -3.58
C ASP A 15 -3.54 1.52 -3.00
N VAL A 16 -3.22 1.44 -1.71
CA VAL A 16 -3.09 0.20 -0.97
C VAL A 16 -3.97 0.21 0.28
N SER A 17 -4.52 -0.96 0.58
CA SER A 17 -5.40 -1.18 1.72
C SER A 17 -5.26 -2.62 2.19
N ALA A 18 -5.25 -2.84 3.50
CA ALA A 18 -5.29 -4.16 4.10
C ALA A 18 -6.38 -4.21 5.19
N TYR A 19 -7.22 -5.23 5.14
CA TYR A 19 -8.25 -5.48 6.14
C TYR A 19 -7.94 -6.76 6.89
N ILE A 20 -7.79 -6.65 8.21
CA ILE A 20 -7.47 -7.78 9.08
C ILE A 20 -8.61 -7.93 10.07
N HIS A 21 -9.15 -9.15 10.09
CA HIS A 21 -10.16 -9.54 11.06
C HIS A 21 -9.67 -9.31 12.49
N GLU A 22 -10.54 -8.83 13.37
CA GLU A 22 -10.17 -8.35 14.71
C GLU A 22 -9.36 -9.37 15.53
N GLN A 23 -9.75 -10.64 15.49
CA GLN A 23 -9.10 -11.75 16.22
C GLN A 23 -7.65 -12.02 15.75
N TRP A 24 -7.28 -11.49 14.58
CA TRP A 24 -5.98 -11.73 13.94
C TRP A 24 -5.07 -10.49 13.95
N ARG A 25 -5.53 -9.37 14.53
CA ARG A 25 -4.72 -8.16 14.68
C ARG A 25 -3.59 -8.38 15.69
N GLY A 26 -2.49 -7.62 15.53
CA GLY A 26 -1.31 -7.72 16.39
C GLY A 26 -0.44 -8.96 16.18
N LYS A 27 -0.79 -9.85 15.24
CA LYS A 27 -0.04 -11.09 14.95
C LYS A 27 0.94 -10.97 13.76
N GLY A 28 1.32 -9.75 13.37
CA GLY A 28 2.22 -9.51 12.24
C GLY A 28 1.61 -9.69 10.84
N ILE A 29 0.35 -10.10 10.72
CA ILE A 29 -0.31 -10.37 9.42
C ILE A 29 -0.31 -9.15 8.50
N GLY A 30 -0.58 -7.95 9.03
CA GLY A 30 -0.56 -6.72 8.22
C GLY A 30 0.81 -6.44 7.63
N LYS A 31 1.87 -6.68 8.41
CA LYS A 31 3.26 -6.51 7.98
C LYS A 31 3.61 -7.53 6.90
N ALA A 32 3.22 -8.79 7.08
CA ALA A 32 3.41 -9.84 6.08
C ALA A 32 2.71 -9.47 4.75
N LEU A 33 1.42 -9.10 4.81
CA LEU A 33 0.65 -8.69 3.63
C LEU A 33 1.29 -7.50 2.90
N TYR A 34 1.65 -6.44 3.63
CA TYR A 34 2.26 -5.26 3.01
C TYR A 34 3.64 -5.53 2.44
N THR A 35 4.43 -6.41 3.07
CA THR A 35 5.78 -6.74 2.57
C THR A 35 5.70 -7.42 1.21
N SER A 36 4.89 -8.49 1.08
CA SER A 36 4.68 -9.14 -0.22
C SER A 36 4.05 -8.19 -1.23
N LEU A 37 3.03 -7.40 -0.82
CA LEU A 37 2.38 -6.46 -1.72
C LEU A 37 3.35 -5.40 -2.27
N PHE A 38 4.22 -4.83 -1.43
CA PHE A 38 5.18 -3.82 -1.86
C PHE A 38 6.27 -4.40 -2.76
N ALA A 39 6.69 -5.64 -2.51
CA ALA A 39 7.60 -6.34 -3.40
C ALA A 39 6.98 -6.57 -4.78
N LEU A 40 5.73 -7.05 -4.83
CA LEU A 40 4.99 -7.25 -6.07
C LEU A 40 4.71 -5.94 -6.81
N LEU A 41 4.38 -4.85 -6.11
CA LEU A 41 4.17 -3.55 -6.73
C LEU A 41 5.48 -2.97 -7.28
N ARG A 42 6.60 -3.16 -6.58
CA ARG A 42 7.92 -2.79 -7.09
C ARG A 42 8.28 -3.62 -8.33
N LEU A 43 8.02 -4.92 -8.33
CA LEU A 43 8.26 -5.82 -9.46
C LEU A 43 7.39 -5.44 -10.68
N GLN A 44 6.15 -5.02 -10.44
CA GLN A 44 5.27 -4.42 -11.47
C GLN A 44 5.78 -3.08 -12.01
N GLY A 45 6.73 -2.41 -11.35
CA GLY A 45 7.23 -1.10 -11.79
C GLY A 45 6.49 0.10 -11.18
N PHE A 46 5.71 -0.08 -10.12
CA PHE A 46 5.16 1.03 -9.35
C PHE A 46 6.24 1.74 -8.53
N TYR A 47 6.09 3.05 -8.37
CA TYR A 47 7.03 3.91 -7.63
C TYR A 47 6.46 4.35 -6.30
N ASN A 48 5.17 4.69 -6.25
CA ASN A 48 4.56 5.25 -5.06
C ASN A 48 3.35 4.41 -4.63
N VAL A 49 3.18 4.27 -3.33
CA VAL A 49 1.95 3.74 -2.73
C VAL A 49 1.35 4.73 -1.77
N TYR A 50 0.03 4.79 -1.76
CA TYR A 50 -0.77 5.66 -0.90
C TYR A 50 -1.79 4.84 -0.12
N ALA A 51 -2.03 5.22 1.12
CA ALA A 51 -3.04 4.59 1.96
C ALA A 51 -3.90 5.67 2.62
N GLY A 52 -5.21 5.60 2.40
CA GLY A 52 -6.21 6.40 3.10
C GLY A 52 -6.65 5.72 4.39
N ILE A 53 -6.61 6.46 5.50
CA ILE A 53 -6.99 5.97 6.82
C ILE A 53 -8.08 6.88 7.39
N THR A 54 -9.28 6.35 7.62
CA THR A 54 -10.31 7.06 8.39
C THR A 54 -9.82 7.27 9.82
N LEU A 55 -9.88 8.51 10.30
CA LEU A 55 -9.37 8.90 11.61
C LEU A 55 -10.52 9.12 12.62
N PRO A 56 -10.28 8.83 13.93
CA PRO A 56 -9.05 8.29 14.51
C PRO A 56 -8.90 6.77 14.33
N ASN A 57 -7.67 6.29 14.03
CA ASN A 57 -7.37 4.86 13.92
C ASN A 57 -5.89 4.56 14.24
N PRO A 58 -5.50 4.54 15.54
CA PRO A 58 -4.09 4.39 15.93
C PRO A 58 -3.48 3.06 15.50
N ALA A 59 -4.27 1.98 15.44
CA ALA A 59 -3.79 0.67 14.99
C ALA A 59 -3.41 0.67 13.50
N SER A 60 -4.22 1.31 12.65
CA SER A 60 -3.91 1.45 11.23
C SER A 60 -2.70 2.38 11.04
N VAL A 61 -2.65 3.51 11.73
CA VAL A 61 -1.51 4.45 11.67
C VAL A 61 -0.20 3.75 12.02
N ALA A 62 -0.16 3.06 13.16
CA ALA A 62 1.03 2.32 13.60
C ALA A 62 1.46 1.25 12.59
N LEU A 63 0.52 0.53 11.97
CA LEU A 63 0.83 -0.42 10.91
C LEU A 63 1.51 0.28 9.72
N HIS A 64 0.92 1.33 9.16
CA HIS A 64 1.45 2.00 7.97
C HIS A 64 2.82 2.64 8.25
N GLU A 65 3.00 3.27 9.41
CA GLU A 65 4.28 3.83 9.84
C GLU A 65 5.34 2.74 10.05
N SER A 66 4.98 1.58 10.60
CA SER A 66 5.90 0.44 10.73
C SER A 66 6.38 -0.12 9.38
N MET A 67 5.62 0.11 8.31
CA MET A 67 6.02 -0.22 6.94
C MET A 67 6.90 0.86 6.29
N GLY A 68 7.26 1.90 7.03
CA GLY A 68 8.02 3.05 6.56
C GLY A 68 7.22 3.93 5.61
N MET A 69 5.90 4.05 5.84
CA MET A 69 5.08 5.07 5.21
C MET A 69 5.08 6.33 6.07
N CYS A 70 5.02 7.50 5.44
CA CYS A 70 4.99 8.80 6.11
C CYS A 70 3.65 9.50 5.85
N GLN A 71 3.16 10.24 6.83
CA GLN A 71 1.94 11.04 6.67
C GLN A 71 2.16 12.16 5.64
N LEU A 72 1.24 12.29 4.69
CA LEU A 72 1.22 13.34 3.67
C LEU A 72 0.28 14.49 4.09
N GLY A 73 -0.90 14.16 4.62
CA GLY A 73 -1.90 15.16 4.99
C GLY A 73 -3.21 14.55 5.47
N VAL A 74 -4.16 15.41 5.83
CA VAL A 74 -5.50 15.02 6.31
C VAL A 74 -6.55 15.80 5.54
N TYR A 75 -7.51 15.08 4.96
CA TYR A 75 -8.74 15.67 4.47
C TYR A 75 -9.74 15.72 5.63
N GLN A 76 -10.12 16.93 6.03
CA GLN A 76 -11.01 17.16 7.15
C GLN A 76 -12.46 16.94 6.74
N GLN A 77 -13.21 16.21 7.57
CA GLN A 77 -14.66 15.98 7.44
C GLN A 77 -15.07 15.54 6.01
N VAL A 78 -14.26 14.70 5.37
CA VAL A 78 -14.46 14.33 3.96
C VAL A 78 -15.36 13.10 3.80
N GLY A 79 -15.44 12.24 4.81
CA GLY A 79 -16.21 10.99 4.75
C GLY A 79 -17.42 11.01 5.68
N TYR A 80 -18.62 10.72 5.18
CA TYR A 80 -19.82 10.56 6.00
C TYR A 80 -20.20 9.08 6.15
N LYS A 81 -20.31 8.58 7.38
CA LYS A 81 -20.73 7.20 7.67
C LYS A 81 -21.38 7.10 9.05
N GLN A 82 -22.38 6.23 9.21
CA GLN A 82 -22.99 5.96 10.52
C GLN A 82 -23.41 7.24 11.29
N GLY A 83 -23.93 8.25 10.58
CA GLY A 83 -24.41 9.49 11.20
C GLY A 83 -23.34 10.52 11.56
N ALA A 84 -22.07 10.31 11.19
CA ALA A 84 -20.98 11.22 11.50
C ALA A 84 -20.06 11.48 10.30
N TRP A 85 -19.44 12.67 10.32
CA TRP A 85 -18.35 13.04 9.41
C TRP A 85 -17.01 12.64 10.02
N TYR A 86 -16.10 12.15 9.18
CA TYR A 86 -14.78 11.68 9.56
C TYR A 86 -13.70 12.32 8.70
N ASP A 87 -12.56 12.53 9.34
CA ASP A 87 -11.33 12.87 8.67
C ASP A 87 -10.72 11.64 7.99
N VAL A 88 -10.00 11.86 6.90
CA VAL A 88 -9.19 10.82 6.24
C VAL A 88 -7.76 11.31 6.13
N GLY A 89 -6.86 10.66 6.84
CA GLY A 89 -5.43 10.88 6.71
C GLY A 89 -4.84 10.04 5.57
N TRP A 90 -3.84 10.59 4.89
CA TRP A 90 -3.13 9.93 3.80
C TRP A 90 -1.68 9.68 4.19
N TRP A 91 -1.24 8.43 4.02
CA TRP A 91 0.16 8.01 4.18
C TRP A 91 0.72 7.61 2.83
N GLN A 92 2.01 7.86 2.61
CA GLN A 92 2.70 7.54 1.37
C GLN A 92 4.02 6.81 1.61
N LYS A 93 4.47 6.05 0.62
CA LYS A 93 5.83 5.47 0.56
C LYS A 93 6.33 5.38 -0.87
N SER A 94 7.61 5.72 -1.06
CA SER A 94 8.35 5.38 -2.29
C SER A 94 8.84 3.93 -2.21
N LEU A 95 8.51 3.11 -3.21
CA LEU A 95 8.93 1.71 -3.30
C LEU A 95 10.35 1.57 -3.88
N GLN A 96 10.77 2.52 -4.71
CA GLN A 96 12.06 2.57 -5.39
C GLN A 96 12.45 4.01 -5.72
N PRO A 97 13.73 4.30 -6.05
CA PRO A 97 14.15 5.63 -6.48
C PRO A 97 13.47 6.04 -7.78
N HIS A 98 13.02 7.30 -7.88
CA HIS A 98 12.48 7.86 -9.13
C HIS A 98 13.61 8.07 -10.14
N ILE A 99 13.36 7.63 -11.38
CA ILE A 99 14.28 7.82 -12.50
C ILE A 99 13.64 8.71 -13.56
N LEU A 100 14.47 9.25 -14.44
CA LEU A 100 14.01 9.90 -15.66
C LEU A 100 13.50 8.81 -16.62
N GLU A 101 12.33 9.03 -17.22
CA GLU A 101 11.71 8.15 -18.23
C GLU A 101 11.44 6.70 -17.74
N PRO A 102 10.60 6.50 -16.71
CA PRO A 102 10.24 5.16 -16.26
C PRO A 102 9.38 4.43 -17.30
N MET A 103 9.64 3.14 -17.49
CA MET A 103 8.74 2.27 -18.24
C MET A 103 7.36 2.20 -17.54
N PRO A 104 6.25 2.08 -18.29
CA PRO A 104 4.94 1.84 -17.70
C PRO A 104 4.92 0.58 -16.84
N PRO A 105 4.12 0.53 -15.75
CA PRO A 105 4.00 -0.67 -14.95
C PRO A 105 3.44 -1.85 -15.77
N LEU A 106 3.95 -3.05 -15.49
CA LEU A 106 3.46 -4.30 -16.07
C LEU A 106 2.09 -4.65 -15.48
N ASP A 107 1.24 -5.29 -16.28
CA ASP A 107 0.04 -5.93 -15.76
C ASP A 107 0.37 -7.18 -14.93
N LEU A 108 -0.62 -7.64 -14.16
CA LEU A 108 -0.42 -8.73 -13.22
C LEU A 108 -0.05 -10.05 -13.91
N GLU A 109 -0.62 -10.34 -15.08
CA GLU A 109 -0.34 -11.57 -15.83
C GLU A 109 1.11 -11.60 -16.31
N SER A 110 1.61 -10.47 -16.80
CA SER A 110 3.00 -10.30 -17.22
C SER A 110 3.97 -10.48 -16.05
N VAL A 111 3.63 -9.95 -14.86
CA VAL A 111 4.47 -10.08 -13.67
C VAL A 111 4.47 -11.50 -13.10
N GLN A 112 3.36 -12.24 -13.21
CA GLN A 112 3.29 -13.64 -12.79
C GLN A 112 4.23 -14.56 -13.57
N MET A 113 4.60 -14.17 -14.79
CA MET A 113 5.55 -14.92 -15.63
C MET A 113 7.02 -14.63 -15.30
N LEU A 114 7.29 -13.64 -14.44
CA LEU A 114 8.66 -13.30 -14.06
C LEU A 114 9.20 -14.33 -13.04
N PRO A 115 10.49 -14.71 -13.13
CA PRO A 115 11.08 -15.67 -12.20
C PRO A 115 11.06 -15.18 -10.74
N GLU A 116 11.03 -13.87 -10.49
CA GLU A 116 10.97 -13.25 -9.17
C GLU A 116 9.57 -13.26 -8.54
N TRP A 117 8.53 -13.68 -9.28
CA TRP A 117 7.14 -13.66 -8.80
C TRP A 117 6.96 -14.40 -7.48
N GLU A 118 7.44 -15.64 -7.40
CA GLU A 118 7.23 -16.50 -6.24
C GLU A 118 7.96 -15.96 -5.01
N GLU A 119 9.21 -15.48 -5.18
CA GLU A 119 9.96 -14.84 -4.11
C GLU A 119 9.23 -13.59 -3.59
N ALA A 120 8.79 -12.70 -4.48
CA ALA A 120 8.07 -11.49 -4.10
C ALA A 120 6.73 -11.79 -3.40
N LEU A 121 6.01 -12.82 -3.85
CA LEU A 121 4.75 -13.26 -3.25
C LEU A 121 4.95 -13.82 -1.84
N LEU A 122 5.98 -14.64 -1.64
CA LEU A 122 6.27 -15.28 -0.36
C LEU A 122 7.08 -14.40 0.59
N TYR A 123 7.53 -13.22 0.15
CA TYR A 123 8.47 -12.40 0.92
C TYR A 123 7.97 -12.07 2.33
N GLY A 124 6.68 -11.74 2.48
CA GLY A 124 6.06 -11.46 3.78
C GLY A 124 5.95 -12.66 4.71
N LEU A 125 6.10 -13.89 4.21
CA LEU A 125 6.11 -15.12 5.01
C LEU A 125 7.49 -15.42 5.60
N ASN A 126 8.55 -14.86 5.01
CA ASN A 126 9.94 -15.08 5.42
C ASN A 126 10.36 -14.25 6.65
N PHE A 127 9.44 -13.56 7.31
CA PHE A 127 9.71 -13.00 8.64
C PHE A 127 9.77 -14.14 9.66
N GLU A 128 10.98 -14.62 9.92
CA GLU A 128 11.27 -15.31 11.18
C GLU A 128 10.83 -14.39 12.34
N ARG A 129 10.09 -14.95 13.29
CA ARG A 129 9.55 -14.23 14.45
C ARG A 129 10.64 -13.87 15.45
#